data_AF-A0A6I6C9A0-F1
#
_entry.id   AF-A0A6I6C9A0-F1
#
_cell.length_a   1.000
_cell.length_b   1.000
_cell.length_c   1.000
_cell.angle_alpha   90.00
_cell.angle_beta   90.00
_cell.angle_gamma   90.00
#
_symmetry.space_group_name_H-M   'P 1'
#
loop_
_entity.id
_entity.type
_entity.pdbx_description
1 polymer ?
#
loop_
_entity_poly.entity_id
_entity_poly.type
_entity_poly.pdbx_seq_one_letter_code
_entity_poly.pdbx_strand_id
1 'polypeptide(L)'
;MKEIKNLVIDDEDLKDFYDYKDIRGMKTYLYLADLLSFITQREAINYKEVRSIIIYDKRIKNILYRYFANIEDFLKALIFDHFIIINGKYIKNDVIDDFSVFEKFNIIKKNENKDGWSQILFSLMKNEIVDHNVLVDLHTLKDFRNKVMHYNFILVESLKNNEFNFDWLDYNLDLFLSYLPEKYHKSFVTKINNAKLGLQIQEEFVLNELTYDDTFLLQDLEFKNKKK
;
A
#
# COMPACT_ATOMS: atom_id res chain seq x y z
N MET A 1 6.64 -14.83 34.03
CA MET A 1 7.44 -14.61 32.81
C MET A 1 7.60 -15.92 32.06
N LYS A 2 7.60 -15.90 30.72
CA LYS A 2 7.85 -17.07 29.87
C LYS A 2 8.88 -16.74 28.81
N GLU A 3 9.82 -17.64 28.57
CA GLU A 3 10.85 -17.48 27.54
C GLU A 3 10.71 -18.56 26.47
N ILE A 4 10.89 -18.17 25.21
CA ILE A 4 10.91 -19.08 24.07
C ILE A 4 12.03 -18.63 23.12
N LYS A 5 13.16 -19.35 23.15
CA LYS A 5 14.43 -18.89 22.54
C LYS A 5 14.83 -17.52 23.10
N ASN A 6 15.08 -16.54 22.24
CA ASN A 6 15.39 -15.16 22.57
C ASN A 6 14.15 -14.28 22.82
N LEU A 7 12.93 -14.82 22.73
CA LEU A 7 11.71 -14.06 23.00
C LEU A 7 11.30 -14.20 24.46
N VAL A 8 11.29 -13.08 25.19
CA VAL A 8 10.85 -12.98 26.58
C VAL A 8 9.44 -12.40 26.62
N ILE A 9 8.53 -13.06 27.31
CA ILE A 9 7.11 -12.66 27.44
C ILE A 9 6.81 -12.40 28.92
N ASP A 10 6.48 -11.16 29.24
CA ASP A 10 6.09 -10.75 30.58
C ASP A 10 4.69 -11.28 30.94
N ASP A 11 4.40 -11.42 32.24
CA ASP A 11 3.14 -11.99 32.71
C ASP A 11 1.92 -11.19 32.26
N GLU A 12 2.06 -9.87 32.13
CA GLU A 12 1.00 -8.97 31.63
C GLU A 12 0.65 -9.22 30.15
N ASP A 13 1.61 -9.72 29.37
CA ASP A 13 1.48 -9.92 27.92
C ASP A 13 1.13 -11.37 27.54
N LEU A 14 1.22 -12.32 28.48
CA LEU A 14 0.99 -13.74 28.21
C LEU A 14 -0.37 -14.01 27.57
N LYS A 15 -1.43 -13.35 28.05
CA LYS A 15 -2.78 -13.53 27.51
C LYS A 15 -2.85 -13.10 26.04
N ASP A 16 -2.37 -11.89 25.73
CA ASP A 16 -2.35 -11.36 24.37
C ASP A 16 -1.52 -12.27 23.44
N PHE A 17 -0.35 -12.72 23.89
CA PHE A 17 0.46 -13.67 23.15
C PHE A 17 -0.29 -14.96 22.82
N TYR A 18 -0.97 -15.58 23.80
CA TYR A 18 -1.71 -16.82 23.56
C TYR A 18 -2.94 -16.62 22.66
N ASP A 19 -3.62 -15.47 22.75
CA ASP A 19 -4.76 -15.14 21.90
C ASP A 19 -4.34 -15.00 20.41
N TYR A 20 -3.13 -14.51 20.14
CA TYR A 20 -2.67 -14.21 18.77
C TYR A 20 -1.61 -15.17 18.19
N LYS A 21 -0.95 -16.02 19.00
CA LYS A 21 0.12 -16.91 18.52
C LYS A 21 -0.32 -17.84 17.41
N ASP A 22 -1.57 -18.32 17.47
CA ASP A 22 -2.10 -19.34 16.54
C ASP A 22 -2.66 -18.68 15.28
N ILE A 23 -3.14 -17.44 15.40
CA ILE A 23 -3.58 -16.63 14.25
C ILE A 23 -2.37 -16.18 13.43
N ARG A 24 -1.30 -15.73 14.09
CA ARG A 24 -0.14 -15.15 13.39
C ARG A 24 0.96 -16.16 13.07
N GLY A 25 0.99 -17.26 13.80
CA GLY A 25 2.05 -18.26 13.75
C GLY A 25 3.23 -17.88 14.64
N MET A 26 3.67 -18.83 15.48
CA MET A 26 4.81 -18.63 16.39
C MET A 26 6.11 -18.24 15.67
N LYS A 27 6.32 -18.79 14.46
CA LYS A 27 7.50 -18.50 13.64
C LYS A 27 7.64 -17.00 13.30
N THR A 28 6.53 -16.29 13.17
CA THR A 28 6.56 -14.84 12.90
C THR A 28 7.15 -14.08 14.08
N TYR A 29 6.74 -14.40 15.31
CA TYR A 29 7.27 -13.74 16.50
C TYR A 29 8.76 -14.05 16.69
N LEU A 30 9.15 -15.31 16.52
CA LEU A 30 10.55 -15.72 16.63
C LEU A 30 11.43 -15.08 15.56
N TYR A 31 10.95 -14.99 14.31
CA TYR A 31 11.69 -14.32 13.24
C TYR A 31 11.94 -12.85 13.55
N LEU A 32 10.91 -12.12 14.03
CA LEU A 32 11.07 -10.72 14.43
C LEU A 32 11.96 -10.56 15.67
N ALA A 33 11.92 -11.50 16.61
CA ALA A 33 12.81 -11.52 17.76
C ALA A 33 14.27 -11.74 17.34
N ASP A 34 14.53 -12.72 16.48
CA ASP A 34 15.86 -12.99 15.91
C ASP A 34 16.40 -11.78 15.16
N LEU A 35 15.55 -11.13 14.39
CA LEU A 35 15.87 -9.91 13.67
C LEU A 35 16.22 -8.73 14.59
N LEU A 36 15.40 -8.49 15.62
CA LEU A 36 15.66 -7.45 16.61
C LEU A 36 16.91 -7.73 17.43
N SER A 37 17.12 -8.99 17.79
CA SER A 37 18.32 -9.46 18.49
C SER A 37 19.57 -9.16 17.67
N PHE A 38 19.52 -9.46 16.37
CA PHE A 38 20.61 -9.17 15.44
C PHE A 38 20.92 -7.67 15.32
N ILE A 39 19.91 -6.83 15.19
CA ILE A 39 20.12 -5.38 14.97
C ILE A 39 20.59 -4.70 16.25
N THR A 40 19.88 -4.95 17.35
CA THR A 40 20.15 -4.29 18.63
C THR A 40 21.31 -4.93 19.41
N GLN A 41 21.90 -6.02 18.89
CA GLN A 41 22.94 -6.82 19.55
C GLN A 41 22.52 -7.29 20.96
N ARG A 42 21.22 -7.56 21.15
CA ARG A 42 20.65 -8.05 22.41
C ARG A 42 20.31 -9.53 22.31
N GLU A 43 20.72 -10.33 23.31
CA GLU A 43 20.43 -11.77 23.34
C GLU A 43 18.95 -12.09 23.62
N ALA A 44 18.26 -11.21 24.34
CA ALA A 44 16.86 -11.36 24.72
C ALA A 44 16.05 -10.14 24.26
N ILE A 45 14.92 -10.41 23.61
CA ILE A 45 13.99 -9.43 23.07
C ILE A 45 12.64 -9.58 23.75
N ASN A 46 12.08 -8.47 24.21
CA ASN A 46 10.78 -8.48 24.86
C ASN A 46 9.67 -8.61 23.81
N TYR A 47 8.65 -9.41 24.11
CA TYR A 47 7.47 -9.60 23.28
C TYR A 47 6.77 -8.28 22.92
N LYS A 48 6.75 -7.31 23.83
CA LYS A 48 6.18 -5.99 23.61
C LYS A 48 6.83 -5.24 22.44
N GLU A 49 8.13 -5.44 22.22
CA GLU A 49 8.89 -4.85 21.11
C GLU A 49 8.49 -5.51 19.78
N VAL A 50 8.49 -6.85 19.75
CA VAL A 50 8.03 -7.62 18.58
C VAL A 50 6.59 -7.27 18.21
N ARG A 51 5.71 -7.22 19.22
CA ARG A 51 4.30 -6.85 19.07
C ARG A 51 4.15 -5.43 18.53
N SER A 52 4.99 -4.50 18.97
CA SER A 52 4.98 -3.12 18.51
C SER A 52 5.26 -3.01 17.00
N ILE A 53 6.25 -3.75 16.48
CA ILE A 53 6.53 -3.82 15.03
C ILE A 53 5.32 -4.38 14.27
N ILE A 54 4.73 -5.47 14.78
CA ILE A 54 3.56 -6.10 14.15
C ILE A 54 2.37 -5.13 14.08
N ILE A 55 2.13 -4.37 15.16
CA ILE A 55 1.06 -3.38 15.20
C ILE A 55 1.37 -2.23 14.25
N TYR A 56 2.62 -1.78 14.18
CA TYR A 56 3.02 -0.70 13.30
C TYR A 56 2.83 -1.06 11.81
N ASP A 57 3.32 -2.22 11.37
CA ASP A 57 3.11 -2.75 10.02
C ASP A 57 1.62 -2.81 9.68
N LYS A 58 0.81 -3.36 10.59
CA LYS A 58 -0.65 -3.46 10.42
C LYS A 58 -1.31 -2.08 10.32
N ARG A 59 -0.88 -1.09 11.12
CA ARG A 59 -1.42 0.29 11.06
C ARG A 59 -1.12 0.92 9.72
N ILE A 60 0.12 0.84 9.24
CA ILE A 60 0.51 1.36 7.92
C ILE A 60 -0.32 0.69 6.82
N LYS A 61 -0.40 -0.64 6.81
CA LYS A 61 -1.21 -1.38 5.84
C LYS A 61 -2.68 -0.99 5.85
N ASN A 62 -3.28 -0.81 7.02
CA ASN A 62 -4.67 -0.38 7.14
C ASN A 62 -4.89 1.04 6.59
N ILE A 63 -3.92 1.93 6.77
CA ILE A 63 -3.94 3.27 6.17
C ILE A 63 -3.87 3.13 4.65
N LEU A 64 -2.85 2.44 4.13
CA LEU A 64 -2.66 2.21 2.70
C LEU A 64 -3.88 1.56 2.06
N TYR A 65 -4.46 0.52 2.66
CA TYR A 65 -5.69 -0.14 2.19
C TYR A 65 -6.80 0.86 1.88
N ARG A 66 -7.05 1.77 2.83
CA ARG A 66 -8.12 2.77 2.70
C ARG A 66 -7.83 3.76 1.58
N TYR A 67 -6.60 4.21 1.46
CA TYR A 67 -6.24 5.20 0.45
C TYR A 67 -6.06 4.60 -0.95
N PHE A 68 -5.66 3.32 -1.08
CA PHE A 68 -5.65 2.62 -2.36
C PHE A 68 -7.03 2.60 -3.01
N ALA A 69 -8.09 2.41 -2.22
CA ALA A 69 -9.45 2.51 -2.72
C ALA A 69 -9.75 3.90 -3.31
N ASN A 70 -9.29 4.98 -2.65
CA ASN A 70 -9.46 6.34 -3.16
C ASN A 70 -8.72 6.57 -4.49
N ILE A 71 -7.51 6.02 -4.65
CA ILE A 71 -6.77 6.09 -5.92
C ILE A 71 -7.52 5.32 -7.01
N GLU A 72 -7.98 4.11 -6.70
CA GLU A 72 -8.74 3.28 -7.64
C GLU A 72 -10.02 3.97 -8.11
N ASP A 73 -10.78 4.56 -7.19
CA ASP A 73 -12.01 5.29 -7.50
C ASP A 73 -11.72 6.58 -8.28
N PHE A 74 -10.64 7.28 -7.97
CA PHE A 74 -10.22 8.46 -8.73
C PHE A 74 -9.86 8.10 -10.18
N LEU A 75 -9.06 7.05 -10.39
CA LEU A 75 -8.72 6.55 -11.73
C LEU A 75 -9.97 6.12 -12.51
N LYS A 76 -10.92 5.45 -11.85
CA LYS A 76 -12.20 5.10 -12.47
C LYS A 76 -13.00 6.33 -12.87
N ALA A 77 -13.16 7.30 -11.98
CA ALA A 77 -13.87 8.55 -12.26
C ALA A 77 -13.29 9.26 -13.48
N LEU A 78 -11.96 9.40 -13.55
CA LEU A 78 -11.29 9.98 -14.73
C LEU A 78 -11.59 9.23 -16.03
N ILE A 79 -11.68 7.90 -15.99
CA ILE A 79 -12.01 7.10 -17.18
C ILE A 79 -13.51 7.23 -17.51
N PHE A 80 -14.39 7.29 -16.50
CA PHE A 80 -15.83 7.33 -16.67
C PHE A 80 -16.31 8.68 -17.20
N ASP A 81 -15.75 9.77 -16.68
CA ASP A 81 -16.20 11.13 -16.99
C ASP A 81 -15.70 11.62 -18.35
N HIS A 82 -14.63 11.00 -18.88
CA HIS A 82 -13.96 11.47 -20.09
C HIS A 82 -13.98 10.48 -21.26
N PHE A 83 -14.56 9.28 -21.12
CA PHE A 83 -14.58 8.29 -22.19
C PHE A 83 -15.92 7.58 -22.33
N ILE A 84 -16.28 7.27 -23.58
CA ILE A 84 -17.39 6.40 -23.95
C ILE A 84 -16.90 5.21 -24.78
N ILE A 85 -17.73 4.17 -24.95
CA ILE A 85 -17.41 3.00 -25.76
C ILE A 85 -18.19 3.01 -27.06
N ILE A 86 -17.49 3.27 -28.17
CA ILE A 86 -18.05 3.13 -29.52
C ILE A 86 -17.34 1.99 -30.23
N ASN A 87 -18.11 1.02 -30.74
CA ASN A 87 -17.58 -0.16 -31.44
C ASN A 87 -16.47 -0.90 -30.66
N GLY A 88 -16.62 -0.96 -29.32
CA GLY A 88 -15.68 -1.64 -28.42
C GLY A 88 -14.38 -0.88 -28.11
N LYS A 89 -14.22 0.37 -28.59
CA LYS A 89 -13.06 1.23 -28.31
C LYS A 89 -13.44 2.38 -27.39
N TYR A 90 -12.51 2.76 -26.53
CA TYR A 90 -12.67 3.96 -25.69
C TYR A 90 -12.40 5.19 -26.55
N ILE A 91 -13.34 6.12 -26.56
CA ILE A 91 -13.25 7.39 -27.28
C ILE A 91 -13.45 8.50 -26.27
N LYS A 92 -12.55 9.48 -26.28
CA LYS A 92 -12.63 10.63 -25.38
C LYS A 92 -13.91 11.40 -25.70
N ASN A 93 -14.78 11.54 -24.71
CA ASN A 93 -16.06 12.23 -24.81
C ASN A 93 -16.55 12.60 -23.41
N ASP A 94 -16.98 13.83 -23.23
CA ASP A 94 -17.43 14.38 -21.95
C ASP A 94 -18.98 14.37 -21.84
N VAL A 95 -19.66 13.54 -22.63
CA VAL A 95 -21.13 13.35 -22.56
C VAL A 95 -21.48 12.55 -21.31
N ILE A 96 -22.09 13.22 -20.33
CA ILE A 96 -22.43 12.66 -19.01
C ILE A 96 -23.49 11.54 -19.09
N ASP A 97 -24.39 11.57 -20.07
CA ASP A 97 -25.51 10.63 -20.16
C ASP A 97 -25.14 9.25 -20.75
N ASP A 98 -23.87 9.03 -21.11
CA ASP A 98 -23.38 7.75 -21.62
C ASP A 98 -22.70 6.93 -20.51
N PHE A 99 -23.37 5.85 -20.10
CA PHE A 99 -22.88 4.95 -19.05
C PHE A 99 -22.11 3.73 -19.56
N SER A 100 -21.77 3.66 -20.85
CA SER A 100 -21.19 2.46 -21.47
C SER A 100 -19.88 2.00 -20.83
N VAL A 101 -19.02 2.95 -20.43
CA VAL A 101 -17.78 2.64 -19.71
C VAL A 101 -18.09 2.17 -18.28
N PHE A 102 -18.96 2.88 -17.57
CA PHE A 102 -19.36 2.53 -16.21
C PHE A 102 -19.94 1.11 -16.16
N GLU A 103 -20.86 0.78 -17.06
CA GLU A 103 -21.45 -0.55 -17.18
C GLU A 103 -20.38 -1.62 -17.43
N LYS A 104 -19.42 -1.37 -18.33
CA LYS A 104 -18.32 -2.32 -18.61
C LYS A 104 -17.44 -2.59 -17.39
N PHE A 105 -17.25 -1.61 -16.51
CA PHE A 105 -16.49 -1.81 -15.27
C PHE A 105 -17.27 -2.56 -14.19
N ASN A 106 -18.61 -2.51 -14.20
CA ASN A 106 -19.44 -3.11 -13.16
C ASN A 106 -20.06 -4.46 -13.55
N ILE A 107 -20.19 -4.77 -14.86
CA ILE A 107 -20.73 -6.05 -15.32
C ILE A 107 -19.66 -7.14 -15.20
N ILE A 108 -19.77 -7.96 -14.15
CA ILE A 108 -18.91 -9.14 -13.94
C ILE A 108 -19.45 -10.30 -14.80
N LYS A 109 -18.71 -10.69 -15.84
CA LYS A 109 -19.05 -11.86 -16.66
C LYS A 109 -18.63 -13.14 -15.95
N LYS A 110 -19.46 -14.18 -16.07
CA LYS A 110 -19.14 -15.53 -15.57
C LYS A 110 -17.80 -15.99 -16.17
N ASN A 111 -16.87 -16.41 -15.31
CA ASN A 111 -15.49 -16.81 -15.64
C ASN A 111 -14.50 -15.67 -15.96
N GLU A 112 -14.86 -14.40 -15.78
CA GLU A 112 -13.89 -13.30 -15.78
C GLU A 112 -13.47 -12.99 -14.35
N ASN A 113 -12.28 -13.47 -13.96
CA ASN A 113 -11.68 -13.10 -12.68
C ASN A 113 -10.78 -11.89 -12.91
N LYS A 114 -11.34 -10.68 -12.82
CA LYS A 114 -10.59 -9.43 -12.97
C LYS A 114 -10.67 -8.66 -11.67
N ASP A 115 -9.53 -8.47 -11.02
CA ASP A 115 -9.44 -7.43 -10.00
C ASP A 115 -9.57 -6.04 -10.67
N GLY A 116 -10.14 -5.07 -9.93
CA GLY A 116 -10.45 -3.73 -10.47
C GLY A 116 -9.23 -3.01 -11.03
N TRP A 117 -8.09 -3.12 -10.35
CA TRP A 117 -6.80 -2.55 -10.80
C TRP A 117 -6.34 -3.09 -12.15
N SER A 118 -6.40 -4.41 -12.37
CA SER A 118 -6.02 -5.04 -13.63
C SER A 118 -6.95 -4.61 -14.76
N GLN A 119 -8.24 -4.42 -14.47
CA GLN A 119 -9.19 -3.89 -15.45
C GLN A 119 -8.90 -2.44 -15.83
N ILE A 120 -8.54 -1.59 -14.86
CA ILE A 120 -8.10 -0.21 -15.10
C ILE A 120 -6.87 -0.22 -16.01
N LEU A 121 -5.78 -0.88 -15.60
CA LEU A 121 -4.52 -0.92 -16.34
C LEU A 121 -4.71 -1.46 -17.76
N PHE A 122 -5.47 -2.54 -17.91
CA PHE A 122 -5.77 -3.10 -19.23
C PHE A 122 -6.50 -2.09 -20.12
N SER A 123 -7.47 -1.36 -19.56
CA SER A 123 -8.23 -0.35 -20.31
C SER A 123 -7.35 0.83 -20.70
N LEU A 124 -6.51 1.31 -19.79
CA LEU A 124 -5.56 2.39 -20.03
C LEU A 124 -4.54 2.02 -21.12
N MET A 125 -3.93 0.84 -21.00
CA MET A 125 -2.92 0.33 -21.94
C MET A 125 -3.52 0.07 -23.32
N LYS A 126 -4.59 -0.73 -23.41
CA LYS A 126 -5.17 -1.16 -24.70
C LYS A 126 -5.69 0.00 -25.54
N ASN A 127 -6.13 1.08 -24.90
CA ASN A 127 -6.69 2.24 -25.57
C ASN A 127 -5.74 3.43 -25.62
N GLU A 128 -4.50 3.28 -25.14
CA GLU A 128 -3.47 4.34 -25.11
C GLU A 128 -3.99 5.63 -24.44
N ILE A 129 -4.70 5.48 -23.32
CA ILE A 129 -5.36 6.60 -22.62
C ILE A 129 -4.32 7.52 -21.96
N VAL A 130 -3.27 6.93 -21.38
CA VAL A 130 -2.16 7.63 -20.68
C VAL A 130 -0.81 7.35 -21.34
N ASP A 131 0.19 8.12 -20.96
CA ASP A 131 1.58 7.88 -21.35
C ASP A 131 2.20 6.63 -20.75
N HIS A 132 3.29 6.16 -21.38
CA HIS A 132 3.98 4.95 -20.97
C HIS A 132 4.55 5.06 -19.54
N ASN A 133 5.13 6.21 -19.17
CA ASN A 133 5.68 6.42 -17.83
C ASN A 133 4.59 6.32 -16.76
N VAL A 134 3.43 6.96 -16.99
CA VAL A 134 2.27 6.85 -16.10
C VAL A 134 1.81 5.40 -15.97
N LEU A 135 1.80 4.65 -17.08
CA LEU A 135 1.42 3.24 -17.04
C LEU A 135 2.40 2.40 -16.20
N VAL A 136 3.70 2.67 -16.32
CA VAL A 136 4.74 2.02 -15.49
C VAL A 136 4.51 2.30 -14.01
N ASP A 137 4.29 3.56 -13.65
CA ASP A 137 4.01 3.97 -12.27
C ASP A 137 2.75 3.29 -11.70
N LEU A 138 1.66 3.24 -12.49
CA LEU A 138 0.43 2.55 -12.07
C LEU A 138 0.63 1.03 -11.94
N HIS A 139 1.51 0.42 -12.73
CA HIS A 139 1.91 -0.98 -12.54
C HIS A 139 2.66 -1.17 -11.22
N THR A 140 3.62 -0.28 -10.92
CA THR A 140 4.33 -0.29 -9.63
C THR A 140 3.37 -0.13 -8.45
N LEU A 141 2.40 0.78 -8.54
CA LEU A 141 1.37 0.96 -7.51
C LEU A 141 0.48 -0.27 -7.34
N LYS A 142 0.14 -0.98 -8.42
CA LYS A 142 -0.58 -2.26 -8.32
C LYS A 142 0.25 -3.31 -7.58
N ASP A 143 1.55 -3.40 -7.84
CA ASP A 143 2.42 -4.35 -7.15
C ASP A 143 2.60 -3.98 -5.67
N PHE A 144 2.74 -2.69 -5.36
CA PHE A 144 2.73 -2.18 -3.99
C PHE A 144 1.43 -2.51 -3.28
N ARG A 145 0.28 -2.25 -3.92
CA ARG A 145 -1.05 -2.63 -3.44
C ARG A 145 -1.11 -4.11 -3.11
N ASN A 146 -0.66 -4.97 -4.02
CA ASN A 146 -0.67 -6.42 -3.79
C ASN A 146 0.18 -6.81 -2.58
N LYS A 147 1.39 -6.25 -2.44
CA LYS A 147 2.24 -6.48 -1.28
C LYS A 147 1.52 -6.10 0.03
N VAL A 148 0.87 -4.94 0.06
CA VAL A 148 0.09 -4.45 1.21
C VAL A 148 -1.06 -5.38 1.55
N MET A 149 -1.78 -5.88 0.54
CA MET A 149 -2.93 -6.77 0.71
C MET A 149 -2.57 -8.20 1.13
N HIS A 150 -1.36 -8.66 0.85
CA HIS A 150 -0.91 -10.00 1.21
C HIS A 150 -0.29 -10.04 2.62
N TYR A 151 -0.17 -11.24 3.19
CA TYR A 151 0.25 -11.47 4.59
C TYR A 151 1.73 -11.13 4.88
N ASN A 152 2.46 -10.55 3.93
CA ASN A 152 3.90 -10.26 4.07
C ASN A 152 4.14 -8.93 4.80
N PHE A 153 5.10 -8.86 5.72
CA PHE A 153 5.51 -7.58 6.31
C PHE A 153 6.07 -6.65 5.24
N ILE A 154 5.66 -5.37 5.27
CA ILE A 154 6.22 -4.31 4.43
C ILE A 154 7.40 -3.61 5.10
N LEU A 155 7.49 -3.70 6.44
CA LEU A 155 8.58 -3.12 7.23
C LEU A 155 9.84 -3.99 7.32
N VAL A 156 9.85 -5.19 6.73
CA VAL A 156 10.90 -6.20 6.96
C VAL A 156 11.54 -6.68 5.64
N GLU A 157 11.40 -5.90 4.57
CA GLU A 157 11.65 -6.40 3.21
C GLU A 157 13.12 -6.41 2.78
N SER A 158 13.97 -5.52 3.31
CA SER A 158 15.40 -5.58 2.96
C SER A 158 16.33 -5.14 4.09
N LEU A 159 17.19 -6.07 4.51
CA LEU A 159 18.44 -5.75 5.20
C LEU A 159 19.49 -5.53 4.11
N LYS A 160 20.03 -4.32 4.00
CA LYS A 160 21.19 -4.02 3.16
C LYS A 160 22.34 -3.71 4.10
N ASN A 161 23.43 -4.48 4.02
CA ASN A 161 24.60 -4.32 4.89
C ASN A 161 24.27 -4.35 6.40
N ASN A 162 23.31 -5.18 6.82
CA ASN A 162 22.82 -5.29 8.20
C ASN A 162 22.00 -4.08 8.71
N GLU A 163 21.67 -3.12 7.85
CA GLU A 163 20.76 -2.02 8.15
C GLU A 163 19.43 -2.21 7.43
N PHE A 164 18.33 -1.83 8.08
CA PHE A 164 17.04 -1.79 7.41
C PHE A 164 17.05 -0.69 6.36
N ASN A 165 16.78 -1.09 5.13
CA ASN A 165 16.62 -0.19 4.02
C ASN A 165 15.14 -0.11 3.69
N PHE A 166 14.56 1.06 3.97
CA PHE A 166 13.19 1.39 3.61
C PHE A 166 13.09 2.04 2.24
N ASP A 167 14.16 2.13 1.44
CA ASP A 167 14.17 2.81 0.13
C ASP A 167 13.03 2.31 -0.76
N TRP A 168 12.75 1.00 -0.74
CA TRP A 168 11.61 0.45 -1.47
C TRP A 168 10.28 0.99 -0.96
N LEU A 169 10.06 1.00 0.37
CA LEU A 169 8.80 1.45 0.94
C LEU A 169 8.65 2.98 0.82
N ASP A 170 9.71 3.74 1.08
CA ASP A 170 9.77 5.19 0.94
C ASP A 170 9.47 5.60 -0.51
N TYR A 171 10.15 4.99 -1.49
CA TYR A 171 9.86 5.20 -2.92
C TYR A 171 8.40 4.92 -3.26
N ASN A 172 7.85 3.82 -2.75
CA ASN A 172 6.46 3.45 -3.02
C ASN A 172 5.45 4.36 -2.29
N LEU A 173 5.79 4.91 -1.13
CA LEU A 173 4.98 5.89 -0.41
C LEU A 173 4.98 7.24 -1.13
N ASP A 174 6.13 7.67 -1.66
CA ASP A 174 6.24 8.89 -2.46
C ASP A 174 5.45 8.77 -3.77
N LEU A 175 5.61 7.65 -4.47
CA LEU A 175 4.83 7.36 -5.66
C LEU A 175 3.33 7.26 -5.34
N PHE A 176 2.98 6.65 -4.22
CA PHE A 176 1.58 6.56 -3.81
C PHE A 176 1.00 7.95 -3.54
N LEU A 177 1.75 8.83 -2.89
CA LEU A 177 1.33 10.18 -2.58
C LEU A 177 1.15 11.02 -3.84
N SER A 178 2.06 10.91 -4.83
CA SER A 178 1.91 11.59 -6.11
C SER A 178 0.64 11.14 -6.86
N TYR A 179 0.21 9.89 -6.66
CA TYR A 179 -1.01 9.31 -7.23
C TYR A 179 -2.27 9.42 -6.35
N LEU A 180 -2.17 10.05 -5.18
CA LEU A 180 -3.32 10.27 -4.31
C LEU A 180 -4.00 11.60 -4.67
N PRO A 181 -5.34 11.72 -4.63
CA PRO A 181 -5.98 13.02 -4.78
C PRO A 181 -5.56 14.00 -3.67
N GLU A 182 -5.21 15.23 -4.05
CA GLU A 182 -4.61 16.27 -3.18
C GLU A 182 -5.36 16.47 -1.86
N LYS A 183 -6.70 16.47 -1.90
CA LYS A 183 -7.55 16.61 -0.70
C LYS A 183 -7.26 15.57 0.40
N TYR A 184 -6.61 14.46 0.06
CA TYR A 184 -6.25 13.39 0.98
C TYR A 184 -4.81 13.44 1.46
N HIS A 185 -3.92 14.21 0.83
CA HIS A 185 -2.46 14.22 1.10
C HIS A 185 -2.15 14.50 2.56
N LYS A 186 -2.59 15.64 3.09
CA LYS A 186 -2.36 16.02 4.50
C LYS A 186 -2.82 14.92 5.47
N SER A 187 -3.99 14.35 5.22
CA SER A 187 -4.56 13.29 6.08
C SER A 187 -3.77 11.99 5.98
N PHE A 188 -3.31 11.62 4.79
CA PHE A 188 -2.48 10.44 4.55
C PHE A 188 -1.13 10.58 5.25
N VAL A 189 -0.39 11.66 4.98
CA VAL A 189 0.91 11.96 5.59
C VAL A 189 0.83 11.94 7.11
N THR A 190 -0.14 12.65 7.68
CA THR A 190 -0.36 12.68 9.13
C THR A 190 -0.57 11.27 9.69
N LYS A 191 -1.37 10.43 9.03
CA LYS A 191 -1.66 9.07 9.52
C LYS A 191 -0.45 8.14 9.42
N ILE A 192 0.32 8.21 8.34
CA ILE A 192 1.53 7.41 8.15
C ILE A 192 2.55 7.79 9.24
N ASN A 193 2.85 9.08 9.41
CA ASN A 193 3.81 9.55 10.41
C ASN A 193 3.36 9.22 11.84
N ASN A 194 2.05 9.25 12.10
CA ASN A 194 1.48 8.93 13.41
C ASN A 194 1.27 7.42 13.66
N ALA A 195 1.50 6.54 12.69
CA ALA A 195 1.24 5.11 12.86
C ALA A 195 2.11 4.48 13.96
N LYS A 196 3.27 5.07 14.26
CA LYS A 196 4.20 4.65 15.33
C LYS A 196 3.80 5.10 16.74
N LEU A 197 2.87 6.05 16.87
CA LEU A 197 2.55 6.65 18.18
C LEU A 197 2.08 5.61 19.21
N GLY A 198 2.63 5.71 20.42
CA GLY A 198 2.31 4.83 21.55
C GLY A 198 2.87 3.41 21.44
N LEU A 199 3.80 3.16 20.52
CA LEU A 199 4.46 1.87 20.34
C LEU A 199 5.93 1.94 20.78
N GLN A 200 6.45 0.83 21.30
CA GLN A 200 7.87 0.71 21.65
C GLN A 200 8.61 0.10 20.46
N ILE A 201 8.99 0.95 19.50
CA ILE A 201 9.66 0.56 18.26
C ILE A 201 11.08 1.10 18.29
N GLN A 202 12.02 0.26 17.85
CA GLN A 202 13.42 0.61 17.69
C GLN A 202 13.57 1.56 16.51
N GLU A 203 14.52 2.48 16.58
CA GLU A 203 14.67 3.56 15.59
C GLU A 203 14.88 3.03 14.16
N GLU A 204 15.54 1.87 14.03
CA GLU A 204 15.81 1.19 12.77
C GLU A 204 14.55 0.64 12.09
N PHE A 205 13.42 0.59 12.80
CA PHE A 205 12.12 0.18 12.25
C PHE A 205 11.19 1.36 12.00
N VAL A 206 11.61 2.58 12.33
CA VAL A 206 10.80 3.79 12.16
C VAL A 206 11.04 4.36 10.78
N LEU A 207 9.95 4.50 10.01
CA LEU A 207 10.02 5.15 8.69
C LEU A 207 10.49 6.59 8.83
N ASN A 208 11.18 7.06 7.78
CA ASN A 208 11.44 8.48 7.58
C ASN A 208 10.13 9.26 7.61
N GLU A 209 10.19 10.51 8.08
CA GLU A 209 8.99 11.35 8.05
C GLU A 209 8.60 11.58 6.60
N LEU A 210 7.40 11.11 6.24
CA LEU A 210 6.84 11.39 4.94
C LEU A 210 6.50 12.87 4.90
N THR A 211 7.05 13.56 3.89
CA THR A 211 6.75 14.97 3.63
C THR A 211 6.00 15.10 2.32
N TYR A 212 5.12 16.09 2.23
CA TYR A 212 4.51 16.48 0.97
C TYR A 212 4.95 17.90 0.65
N ASP A 213 5.46 18.09 -0.57
CA ASP A 213 5.69 19.41 -1.15
C ASP A 213 4.57 19.70 -2.15
N ASP A 214 3.94 20.86 -2.07
CA ASP A 214 2.75 21.25 -2.85
C ASP A 214 3.04 21.41 -4.36
N THR A 215 4.22 20.99 -4.83
CA THR A 215 4.75 21.26 -6.16
C THR A 215 4.46 20.18 -7.20
N PHE A 216 3.96 19.01 -6.81
CA PHE A 216 3.60 17.94 -7.77
C PHE A 216 2.16 17.45 -7.54
N LEU A 217 1.30 17.75 -8.51
CA LEU A 217 -0.11 17.42 -8.49
C LEU A 217 -0.47 16.50 -9.66
N LEU A 218 -1.11 15.40 -9.32
CA LEU A 218 -1.78 14.45 -10.22
C LEU A 218 -2.90 15.08 -11.07
N GLN A 219 -3.19 16.38 -10.90
CA GLN A 219 -4.24 17.08 -11.64
C GLN A 219 -3.96 17.12 -13.16
N ASP A 220 -2.73 16.79 -13.57
CA ASP A 220 -2.29 16.78 -14.97
C ASP A 220 -2.00 15.37 -15.51
N LEU A 221 -2.86 14.38 -15.24
CA LEU A 221 -2.90 13.19 -16.11
C LEU A 221 -3.32 13.65 -17.51
N GLU A 222 -2.35 14.04 -18.33
CA GLU A 222 -2.58 14.42 -19.72
C GLU A 222 -3.07 13.21 -20.51
N PHE A 223 -4.38 13.05 -20.56
CA PHE A 223 -5.02 12.05 -21.41
C PHE A 223 -4.68 12.36 -22.86
N LYS A 224 -4.12 11.37 -23.58
CA LYS A 224 -3.76 11.54 -24.98
C LYS A 224 -4.98 11.96 -25.79
N ASN A 225 -4.99 13.21 -26.23
CA ASN A 225 -5.93 13.67 -27.24
C ASN A 225 -5.55 13.02 -28.58
N LYS A 226 -6.15 11.87 -28.91
CA LYS A 226 -6.18 11.44 -30.32
C LYS A 226 -7.18 12.32 -31.07
N LYS A 227 -6.74 13.53 -31.45
CA LYS A 227 -7.27 14.16 -32.67
C LYS A 227 -6.81 13.28 -33.84
N LYS A 228 -7.73 12.51 -34.41
CA LYS A 228 -7.61 11.97 -35.76
C LYS A 228 -8.81 12.46 -36.55
#